data_AF-A0A7W0TVE0-F1
#
_entry.id   AF-A0A7W0TVE0-F1
#
_cell.length_a   1.000
_cell.length_b   1.000
_cell.length_c   1.000
_cell.angle_alpha   90.00
_cell.angle_beta   90.00
_cell.angle_gamma   90.00
#
_symmetry.space_group_name_H-M   'P 1'
#
loop_
_entity.id
_entity.type
_entity.pdbx_description
1 polymer ?
#
loop_
_entity_poly.entity_id
_entity_poly.type
_entity_poly.pdbx_seq_one_letter_code
_entity_poly.pdbx_strand_id
1 'polypeptide(L)'
;MAMSNKRRFTLDPNALARLDPADTSISYDRASDTLLVHFGGRGRPAVSVPSPKPLGRDFIFLRFNPQTGELVGMQIEDFLDLYLPANPKVAILVERADLRGITEEELRTVLRRLPDGDQTAATTSMTVIEELVLSAA
;
A
#
# COMPACT_ATOMS: atom_id res chain seq x y z
N MET A 1 -5.88 25.75 24.57
CA MET A 1 -5.24 26.11 23.28
C MET A 1 -4.21 25.03 22.96
N ALA A 2 -4.59 24.00 22.19
CA ALA A 2 -3.65 22.95 21.78
C ALA A 2 -2.99 23.39 20.47
N MET A 3 -1.68 23.65 20.52
CA MET A 3 -0.89 23.91 19.31
C MET A 3 -0.90 22.65 18.44
N SER A 4 -1.64 22.71 17.33
CA SER A 4 -1.56 21.74 16.26
C SER A 4 -0.18 21.85 15.63
N ASN A 5 0.75 21.06 16.14
CA ASN A 5 2.08 20.91 15.58
C ASN A 5 1.92 20.09 14.29
N LYS A 6 1.50 20.75 13.20
CA LYS A 6 1.41 20.17 11.87
C LYS A 6 2.82 19.87 11.38
N ARG A 7 3.42 18.76 11.86
CA ARG A 7 4.60 18.19 11.23
C ARG A 7 4.22 17.90 9.78
N ARG A 8 4.77 18.68 8.86
CA ARG A 8 4.67 18.41 7.43
C ARG A 8 5.50 17.15 7.19
N PHE A 9 4.83 16.03 6.96
CA PHE A 9 5.48 14.84 6.43
C PHE A 9 5.73 15.13 4.96
N THR A 10 6.98 15.42 4.62
CA THR A 10 7.41 15.57 3.24
C THR A 10 7.99 14.24 2.81
N LEU A 11 7.48 13.68 1.71
CA LEU A 11 8.10 12.50 1.12
C LEU A 11 9.51 12.90 0.64
N ASP A 12 10.56 12.28 1.20
CA ASP A 12 11.90 12.41 0.61
C ASP A 12 11.82 11.77 -0.78
N PRO A 13 12.13 12.50 -1.87
CA PRO A 13 12.10 11.93 -3.22
C PRO A 13 13.04 10.74 -3.40
N ASN A 14 14.03 10.57 -2.50
CA ASN A 14 14.91 9.40 -2.46
C ASN A 14 14.48 8.33 -1.45
N ALA A 15 13.36 8.51 -0.74
CA ALA A 15 12.86 7.52 0.22
C ALA A 15 12.65 6.16 -0.46
N LEU A 16 12.12 6.17 -1.69
CA LEU A 16 11.91 4.99 -2.52
C LEU A 16 13.20 4.29 -2.90
N ALA A 17 14.22 5.05 -3.28
CA ALA A 17 15.53 4.50 -3.69
C ALA A 17 16.28 3.80 -2.54
N ARG A 18 15.86 4.03 -1.28
CA ARG A 18 16.41 3.38 -0.09
C ARG A 18 15.60 2.17 0.37
N LEU A 19 14.48 1.87 -0.28
CA LEU A 19 13.68 0.69 0.07
C LEU A 19 14.38 -0.57 -0.44
N ASP A 20 14.68 -1.48 0.48
CA ASP A 20 15.08 -2.83 0.09
C ASP A 20 13.82 -3.67 -0.20
N PRO A 21 13.66 -4.19 -1.43
CA PRO A 21 12.58 -5.14 -1.75
C PRO A 21 12.53 -6.35 -0.83
N ALA A 22 13.68 -6.85 -0.36
CA ALA A 22 13.75 -8.00 0.52
C ALA A 22 13.15 -7.73 1.90
N ASP A 23 13.18 -6.47 2.34
CA ASP A 23 12.61 -6.01 3.61
C ASP A 23 11.18 -5.49 3.47
N THR A 24 10.57 -5.65 2.29
CA THR A 24 9.18 -5.28 2.08
C THR A 24 8.27 -6.45 2.39
N SER A 25 7.34 -6.24 3.32
CA SER A 25 6.31 -7.24 3.63
C SER A 25 4.93 -6.69 3.30
N ILE A 26 4.06 -7.56 2.79
CA ILE A 26 2.70 -7.22 2.43
C ILE A 26 1.78 -8.06 3.31
N SER A 27 0.74 -7.43 3.85
CA SER A 27 -0.29 -8.12 4.63
C SER A 27 -1.65 -7.57 4.26
N TYR A 28 -2.61 -8.46 4.07
CA TYR A 28 -4.00 -8.09 3.82
C TYR A 28 -4.84 -8.53 5.02
N ASP A 29 -5.65 -7.63 5.57
CA ASP A 29 -6.64 -7.90 6.61
C ASP A 29 -8.04 -7.88 6.02
N ARG A 30 -8.70 -9.05 6.02
CA ARG A 30 -10.05 -9.22 5.47
C ARG A 30 -11.11 -8.46 6.27
N ALA A 31 -10.96 -8.36 7.59
CA ALA A 31 -11.98 -7.80 8.48
C ALA A 31 -12.18 -6.30 8.25
N SER A 32 -11.11 -5.59 7.91
CA SER A 32 -11.11 -4.17 7.60
C SER A 32 -10.93 -3.86 6.11
N ASP A 33 -10.92 -4.88 5.25
CA ASP A 33 -10.55 -4.80 3.83
C ASP A 33 -9.33 -3.91 3.56
N THR A 34 -8.25 -4.15 4.30
CA THR A 34 -7.07 -3.26 4.30
C THR A 34 -5.83 -3.99 3.81
N LEU A 35 -5.18 -3.43 2.79
CA LEU A 35 -3.83 -3.84 2.39
C LEU A 35 -2.80 -2.95 3.08
N LEU A 36 -1.85 -3.57 3.75
CA LEU A 36 -0.69 -2.91 4.35
C LEU A 36 0.58 -3.35 3.63
N VAL A 37 1.32 -2.37 3.13
CA VAL A 37 2.69 -2.55 2.65
C VAL A 37 3.62 -1.98 3.70
N HIS A 38 4.51 -2.80 4.24
CA HIS A 38 5.47 -2.40 5.29
C HIS A 38 6.87 -2.34 4.68
N PHE A 39 7.54 -1.21 4.84
CA PHE A 39 8.89 -0.96 4.37
C PHE A 39 9.91 -1.09 5.51
N GLY A 40 10.94 -1.91 5.33
CA GLY A 40 11.94 -2.17 6.37
C GLY A 40 11.43 -3.14 7.46
N GLY A 41 10.53 -4.06 7.10
CA GLY A 41 9.98 -5.07 8.01
C GLY A 41 8.70 -4.69 8.75
N ARG A 42 8.11 -5.68 9.43
CA ARG A 42 6.87 -5.53 10.21
C ARG A 42 7.11 -4.88 11.57
N GLY A 43 6.08 -4.22 12.12
CA GLY A 43 6.08 -3.74 13.50
C GLY A 43 6.80 -2.41 13.74
N ARG A 44 7.21 -1.70 12.68
CA ARG A 44 7.76 -0.36 12.81
C ARG A 44 6.68 0.62 13.31
N PRO A 45 7.00 1.51 14.27
CA PRO A 45 6.08 2.58 14.68
C PRO A 45 5.68 3.43 13.48
N ALA A 46 4.38 3.59 13.28
CA ALA A 46 3.86 4.29 12.11
C ALA A 46 2.61 5.10 12.44
N VAL A 47 2.46 6.25 11.80
CA VAL A 47 1.22 7.02 11.71
C VAL A 47 0.79 7.09 10.25
N SER A 48 -0.51 6.88 10.00
CA SER A 48 -1.09 6.95 8.66
C SER A 48 -1.47 8.40 8.34
N VAL A 49 -1.00 8.89 7.21
CA VAL A 49 -1.23 10.25 6.72
C VAL A 49 -1.89 10.13 5.35
N PRO A 50 -3.02 10.82 5.09
CA PRO A 50 -3.65 10.81 3.78
C PRO A 50 -2.67 11.22 2.69
N SER A 51 -2.67 10.48 1.59
CA SER A 51 -1.84 10.80 0.42
C SER A 51 -2.20 12.19 -0.16
N PRO A 52 -1.22 13.05 -0.48
CA PRO A 52 -1.47 14.32 -1.18
C PRO A 52 -2.07 14.13 -2.58
N LYS A 53 -2.91 15.09 -3.00
CA LYS A 53 -3.55 15.12 -4.33
C LYS A 53 -2.52 15.33 -5.46
N PRO A 54 -2.73 14.83 -6.71
CA PRO A 54 -4.03 14.71 -7.40
C PRO A 54 -4.81 13.42 -7.19
N LEU A 55 -4.18 12.34 -6.75
CA LEU A 55 -4.85 11.04 -6.56
C LEU A 55 -5.20 10.77 -5.10
N GLY A 56 -5.54 11.82 -4.35
CA GLY A 56 -6.15 11.75 -3.01
C GLY A 56 -7.48 10.99 -3.07
N ARG A 57 -7.37 9.68 -3.22
CA ARG A 57 -8.44 8.73 -3.02
C ARG A 57 -8.48 8.50 -1.53
N ASP A 58 -9.66 8.67 -0.93
CA ASP A 58 -9.86 8.75 0.52
C ASP A 58 -9.40 7.50 1.29
N PHE A 59 -8.99 6.47 0.57
CA PHE A 59 -8.54 5.18 1.08
C PHE A 59 -7.03 4.92 0.97
N ILE A 60 -6.21 5.82 0.39
CA ILE A 60 -4.74 5.64 0.35
C ILE A 60 -4.05 6.51 1.40
N PHE A 61 -3.27 5.86 2.25
CA PHE A 61 -2.50 6.49 3.31
C PHE A 61 -1.03 6.10 3.23
N LEU A 62 -0.15 7.10 3.33
CA LEU A 62 1.27 6.90 3.53
C LEU A 62 1.54 6.73 5.02
N ARG A 63 2.38 5.76 5.38
CA ARG A 63 2.70 5.45 6.77
C ARG A 63 4.09 5.98 7.09
N PHE A 64 4.19 6.87 8.08
CA PHE A 64 5.45 7.48 8.48
C PHE A 64 5.84 7.12 9.91
N ASN A 65 7.13 6.95 10.17
CA ASN A 65 7.64 6.90 11.53
C ASN A 65 7.47 8.29 12.17
N PRO A 66 6.69 8.42 13.25
CA PRO A 66 6.39 9.73 13.83
C PRO A 66 7.61 10.41 14.47
N GLN A 67 8.65 9.64 14.83
CA GLN A 67 9.86 10.17 15.43
C GLN A 67 10.84 10.68 14.38
N THR A 68 11.06 9.92 13.30
CA THR A 68 12.07 10.22 12.28
C THR A 68 11.50 10.93 11.04
N GLY A 69 10.19 10.85 10.80
CA GLY A 69 9.55 11.32 9.56
C GLY A 69 9.78 10.42 8.35
N GLU A 70 10.40 9.26 8.54
CA GLU A 70 10.70 8.29 7.49
C GLU A 70 9.43 7.60 6.98
N LEU A 71 9.32 7.39 5.66
CA LEU A 71 8.25 6.58 5.08
C LEU A 71 8.50 5.09 5.41
N VAL A 72 7.61 4.48 6.17
CA VAL A 72 7.72 3.10 6.65
C VAL A 72 6.66 2.16 6.07
N GLY A 73 5.80 2.68 5.19
CA GLY A 73 4.83 1.84 4.49
C GLY A 73 3.71 2.62 3.83
N MET A 74 2.69 1.85 3.44
CA MET A 74 1.45 2.33 2.85
C MET A 74 0.28 1.50 3.39
N GLN A 75 -0.87 2.13 3.49
CA GLN A 75 -2.14 1.54 3.86
C GLN A 75 -3.15 1.88 2.79
N ILE A 76 -3.86 0.87 2.30
CA ILE A 76 -4.94 1.02 1.34
C ILE A 76 -6.18 0.40 1.97
N GLU A 77 -7.17 1.23 2.28
CA GLU A 77 -8.49 0.81 2.77
C GLU A 77 -9.40 0.46 1.60
N ASP A 78 -10.51 -0.24 1.87
CA ASP A 78 -11.46 -0.75 0.88
C ASP A 78 -10.75 -1.41 -0.33
N PHE A 79 -9.71 -2.20 -0.02
CA PHE A 79 -8.76 -2.65 -1.02
C PHE A 79 -9.38 -3.61 -2.03
N LEU A 80 -10.07 -4.67 -1.61
CA LEU A 80 -10.69 -5.60 -2.54
C LEU A 80 -11.95 -5.01 -3.16
N ASP A 81 -12.72 -4.21 -2.40
CA ASP A 81 -14.03 -3.74 -2.83
C ASP A 81 -13.94 -2.51 -3.76
N LEU A 82 -12.98 -1.60 -3.53
CA LEU A 82 -12.84 -0.36 -4.31
C LEU A 82 -11.50 -0.27 -5.05
N TYR A 83 -10.39 -0.57 -4.40
CA TYR A 83 -9.07 -0.28 -4.97
C TYR A 83 -8.67 -1.22 -6.09
N LEU A 84 -8.80 -2.52 -5.84
CA LEU A 84 -8.35 -3.59 -6.72
C LEU A 84 -9.14 -3.63 -8.05
N PRO A 85 -10.48 -3.47 -8.09
CA PRO A 85 -11.23 -3.37 -9.34
C PRO A 85 -10.80 -2.18 -10.21
N ALA A 86 -10.46 -1.06 -9.57
CA ALA A 86 -9.98 0.15 -10.26
C ALA A 86 -8.50 0.06 -10.69
N ASN A 87 -7.73 -0.87 -10.11
CA ASN A 87 -6.31 -1.03 -10.38
C ASN A 87 -5.93 -2.54 -10.46
N PRO A 88 -6.42 -3.32 -11.44
CA PRO A 88 -6.25 -4.78 -11.44
C PRO A 88 -4.79 -5.26 -11.36
N LYS A 89 -3.85 -4.45 -11.86
CA LYS A 89 -2.40 -4.72 -11.80
C LYS A 89 -1.84 -4.90 -10.38
N VAL A 90 -2.51 -4.37 -9.35
CA VAL A 90 -2.08 -4.57 -7.95
C VAL A 90 -2.51 -5.91 -7.36
N ALA A 91 -3.24 -6.74 -8.11
CA ALA A 91 -3.58 -8.12 -7.72
C ALA A 91 -2.33 -8.92 -7.29
N ILE A 92 -1.20 -8.71 -7.99
CA ILE A 92 0.08 -9.38 -7.70
C ILE A 92 0.59 -9.12 -6.27
N LEU A 93 0.18 -8.02 -5.64
CA LEU A 93 0.55 -7.72 -4.26
C LEU A 93 -0.20 -8.61 -3.27
N VAL A 94 -1.46 -8.94 -3.57
CA VAL A 94 -2.29 -9.80 -2.72
C VAL A 94 -1.85 -11.25 -2.81
N GLU A 95 -1.48 -11.71 -4.00
CA GLU A 95 -0.93 -13.07 -4.19
C GLU A 95 0.33 -13.34 -3.36
N ARG A 96 1.06 -12.28 -3.01
CA ARG A 96 2.28 -12.34 -2.19
C ARG A 96 2.07 -11.83 -0.76
N ALA A 97 0.84 -11.41 -0.42
CA ALA A 97 0.53 -10.92 0.90
C ALA A 97 0.35 -12.09 1.87
N ASP A 98 0.70 -11.85 3.14
CA ASP A 98 0.19 -12.65 4.23
C ASP A 98 -1.31 -12.38 4.37
N LEU A 99 -2.11 -13.37 3.97
CA LEU A 99 -3.56 -13.30 3.93
C LEU A 99 -4.14 -13.59 5.31
N ARG A 100 -4.64 -12.55 5.98
CA ARG A 100 -5.29 -12.68 7.28
C ARG A 100 -6.80 -12.65 7.11
N GLY A 101 -7.43 -13.79 7.41
CA GLY A 101 -8.89 -13.90 7.41
C GLY A 101 -9.52 -14.07 6.02
N ILE A 102 -8.73 -14.36 4.98
CA ILE A 102 -9.22 -14.79 3.66
C ILE A 102 -8.48 -16.05 3.22
N THR A 103 -9.20 -17.01 2.64
CA THR A 103 -8.62 -18.22 2.06
C THR A 103 -8.10 -17.96 0.64
N GLU A 104 -7.18 -18.80 0.18
CA GLU A 104 -6.68 -18.72 -1.20
C GLU A 104 -7.80 -18.90 -2.24
N GLU A 105 -8.81 -19.72 -1.95
CA GLU A 105 -9.96 -19.95 -2.83
C GLU A 105 -10.87 -18.71 -2.95
N GLU A 106 -11.14 -18.06 -1.83
CA GLU A 106 -11.88 -16.78 -1.80
C GLU A 106 -11.12 -15.72 -2.58
N LEU A 107 -9.80 -15.61 -2.38
CA LEU A 107 -8.96 -14.67 -3.13
C LEU A 107 -9.04 -14.96 -4.64
N ARG A 108 -8.86 -16.22 -5.06
CA ARG A 108 -8.98 -16.60 -6.47
C ARG A 108 -10.34 -16.24 -7.06
N THR A 109 -11.41 -16.36 -6.28
CA THR A 109 -12.77 -15.98 -6.71
C THR A 109 -12.88 -14.48 -6.95
N VAL A 110 -12.26 -13.65 -6.10
CA VAL A 110 -12.19 -12.20 -6.30
C VAL A 110 -11.37 -11.87 -7.56
N LEU A 111 -10.18 -12.46 -7.69
CA LEU A 111 -9.27 -12.19 -8.81
C LEU A 111 -9.88 -12.55 -10.16
N ARG A 112 -10.67 -13.63 -10.25
CA ARG A 112 -11.39 -14.04 -11.48
C ARG A 112 -12.50 -13.07 -11.92
N ARG A 113 -12.97 -12.19 -11.03
CA ARG A 113 -14.03 -11.21 -11.32
C ARG A 113 -13.47 -9.88 -11.77
N LEU A 114 -12.16 -9.67 -11.65
CA LEU A 114 -11.52 -8.46 -12.14
C LEU A 114 -11.60 -8.44 -13.67
N PRO A 115 -11.81 -7.27 -14.28
CA PRO A 115 -11.65 -7.15 -15.73
C PRO A 115 -10.26 -7.64 -16.12
N ASP A 116 -10.13 -8.24 -17.31
CA ASP A 116 -8.84 -8.59 -17.91
C ASP A 116 -8.04 -7.29 -18.13
N GLY A 117 -7.41 -6.80 -17.06
CA GLY A 117 -6.44 -5.73 -17.12
C GLY A 117 -5.27 -6.27 -17.92
N ASP A 118 -4.68 -5.41 -18.75
CA ASP A 118 -3.53 -5.74 -19.56
C ASP A 118 -2.39 -6.29 -18.66
N GLN A 119 -2.33 -7.62 -18.51
CA GLN A 119 -1.28 -8.33 -17.77
C GLN A 119 0.01 -8.42 -18.61
N THR A 120 0.13 -7.57 -19.64
CA THR A 120 1.25 -7.47 -20.59
C THR A 120 2.46 -6.80 -19.93
N ALA A 121 2.99 -7.46 -18.92
CA ALA A 121 4.40 -7.58 -18.60
C ALA A 121 4.45 -8.30 -17.26
N ALA A 122 5.32 -9.29 -17.14
CA ALA A 122 5.76 -9.80 -15.85
C ALA A 122 6.28 -8.62 -15.01
N THR A 123 5.38 -7.95 -14.30
CA THR A 123 5.66 -6.72 -13.57
C THR A 123 6.02 -7.14 -12.16
N THR A 124 7.27 -6.92 -11.77
CA THR A 124 7.77 -7.28 -10.44
C THR A 124 6.99 -6.49 -9.38
N SER A 125 6.68 -7.11 -8.24
CA SER A 125 5.96 -6.45 -7.13
C SER A 125 6.58 -5.11 -6.72
N MET A 126 7.90 -4.97 -6.83
CA MET A 126 8.60 -3.72 -6.55
C MET A 126 8.19 -2.60 -7.51
N THR A 127 8.09 -2.87 -8.81
CA THR A 127 7.62 -1.88 -9.79
C THR A 127 6.20 -1.41 -9.49
N VAL A 128 5.33 -2.33 -9.04
CA VAL A 128 3.97 -1.98 -8.61
C VAL A 128 3.99 -1.14 -7.33
N ILE A 129 4.85 -1.46 -6.36
CA ILE A 129 5.01 -0.68 -5.12
C ILE A 129 5.57 0.72 -5.42
N GLU A 130 6.58 0.83 -6.29
CA GLU A 130 7.13 2.11 -6.73
C GLU A 130 6.06 2.96 -7.41
N GLU A 131 5.30 2.38 -8.34
CA GLU A 131 4.21 3.07 -9.00
C GLU A 131 3.13 3.51 -8.00
N LEU A 132 2.80 2.64 -7.03
CA LEU A 132 1.84 2.97 -5.98
C LEU A 132 2.31 4.15 -5.15
N VAL A 133 3.55 4.13 -4.67
CA VAL A 133 4.08 5.22 -3.84
C VAL A 133 4.22 6.50 -4.65
N LEU A 134 4.69 6.44 -5.91
CA LEU A 134 4.76 7.60 -6.80
C LEU A 134 3.37 8.15 -7.14
N SER A 135 2.36 7.30 -7.26
CA SER A 135 0.97 7.74 -7.45
C SER A 135 0.33 8.32 -6.19
N ALA A 136 0.92 8.04 -5.02
CA ALA A 136 0.47 8.50 -3.72
C ALA A 136 1.28 9.69 -3.17
N ALA A 137 2.31 10.15 -3.86
CA ALA A 137 3.18 11.26 -3.47
C ALA A 137 2.89 12.55 -4.26
#